data_AF-A0A7S1UGN9-F1
#
_entry.id   AF-A0A7S1UGN9-F1
#
_cell.length_a   1.000
_cell.length_b   1.000
_cell.length_c   1.000
_cell.angle_alpha   90.00
_cell.angle_beta   90.00
_cell.angle_gamma   90.00
#
_symmetry.space_group_name_H-M   'P 1'
#
loop_
_entity.id
_entity.type
_entity.pdbx_description
1 polymer ?
#
loop_
_entity_poly.entity_id
_entity_poly.type
_entity_poly.pdbx_seq_one_letter_code
_entity_poly.pdbx_strand_id
1 'polypeptide(L)'
;RRRLADWVQHPLVRVRAIRQRLDAVTDLVDRLLPEADRAGSVLKGLPDLERLLTRVHSMGSKHRATEHPESRAVMYELDSYNKTKVKCFVTCLRGFRRLAELPEIFESGDVQSPLLRRLLRRR
;
A
#
# COMPACT_ATOMS: atom_id res chain seq x y z
N ARG A 1 3.11 8.88 2.74
CA ARG A 1 3.11 10.38 2.63
C ARG A 1 1.70 10.94 2.71
N ARG A 2 0.77 10.65 1.78
CA ARG A 2 -0.62 11.16 1.81
C ARG A 2 -1.33 11.02 3.16
N ARG A 3 -1.31 9.82 3.74
CA ARG A 3 -1.93 9.56 5.06
C ARG A 3 -1.34 10.37 6.21
N LEU A 4 -0.06 10.70 6.18
CA LEU A 4 0.56 11.51 7.22
C LEU A 4 0.07 12.96 7.16
N ALA A 5 -0.03 13.53 5.96
CA ALA A 5 -0.57 14.87 5.77
C ALA A 5 -2.01 14.97 6.29
N ASP A 6 -2.84 13.98 5.95
CA ASP A 6 -4.22 13.89 6.45
C ASP A 6 -4.29 13.82 7.99
N TRP A 7 -3.41 13.04 8.63
CA TRP A 7 -3.36 12.95 10.10
C TRP A 7 -2.96 14.26 10.78
N VAL A 8 -2.12 15.07 10.15
CA VAL A 8 -1.70 16.38 10.66
C VAL A 8 -2.83 17.40 10.49
N GLN A 9 -3.54 17.36 9.37
CA GLN A 9 -4.66 18.25 9.07
C GLN A 9 -5.91 17.93 9.90
N HIS A 10 -6.10 16.66 10.25
CA HIS A 10 -7.27 16.16 10.97
C HIS A 10 -6.83 15.43 12.25
N PRO A 11 -6.42 16.16 13.30
CA PRO A 11 -5.99 15.56 14.56
C PRO A 11 -7.13 14.78 15.21
N LEU A 12 -6.76 13.71 15.92
CA LEU A 12 -7.72 12.92 16.67
C LEU A 12 -8.18 13.67 17.92
N VAL A 13 -9.47 13.59 18.21
CA VAL A 13 -10.07 14.18 19.43
C VAL A 13 -10.40 13.09 20.47
N ARG A 14 -10.48 11.82 20.06
CA ARG A 14 -10.82 10.71 20.94
C ARG A 14 -9.61 10.21 21.71
N VAL A 15 -9.61 10.38 23.03
CA VAL A 15 -8.52 9.95 23.94
C VAL A 15 -8.10 8.50 23.70
N ARG A 16 -9.07 7.57 23.56
CA ARG A 16 -8.76 6.16 23.29
C ARG A 16 -7.97 5.96 21.99
N ALA A 17 -8.33 6.70 20.93
CA ALA A 17 -7.65 6.58 19.64
C ALA A 17 -6.25 7.22 19.67
N ILE A 18 -6.07 8.29 20.43
CA ILE A 18 -4.76 8.91 20.67
C ILE A 18 -3.85 7.91 21.40
N ARG A 19 -4.32 7.33 22.52
CA ARG A 19 -3.56 6.32 23.28
C ARG A 19 -3.15 5.14 22.41
N GLN A 20 -4.06 4.60 21.59
CA GLN A 20 -3.73 3.51 20.66
C GLN A 20 -2.63 3.85 19.65
N ARG A 21 -2.52 5.13 19.21
CA ARG A 21 -1.41 5.57 18.36
C ARG A 21 -0.12 5.72 19.15
N LEU A 22 -0.18 6.24 20.38
CA LEU A 22 0.98 6.35 21.27
C LEU A 22 1.55 4.97 21.59
N ASP A 23 0.71 4.02 22.01
CA ASP A 23 1.11 2.64 22.30
C ASP A 23 1.81 2.00 21.09
N ALA A 24 1.29 2.25 19.88
CA ALA A 24 1.89 1.75 18.64
C ALA A 24 3.26 2.37 18.34
N VAL A 25 3.48 3.64 18.67
CA VAL A 25 4.79 4.28 18.50
C VAL A 25 5.78 3.72 19.52
N THR A 26 5.38 3.60 20.79
CA THR A 26 6.19 2.99 21.85
C THR A 26 6.63 1.58 21.49
N ASP A 27 5.72 0.74 20.97
CA ASP A 27 6.07 -0.60 20.49
C ASP A 27 7.14 -0.57 19.39
N LEU A 28 6.98 0.28 18.38
CA LEU A 28 7.90 0.34 17.25
C LEU A 28 9.28 0.86 17.63
N VAL A 29 9.34 1.83 18.54
CA VAL A 29 10.61 2.50 18.92
C VAL A 29 11.34 1.73 20.01
N ASP A 30 10.64 1.24 21.02
CA ASP A 30 11.29 0.69 22.22
C ASP A 30 11.46 -0.83 22.17
N ARG A 31 10.60 -1.53 21.41
CA ARG A 31 10.53 -3.01 21.45
C ARG A 31 10.84 -3.68 20.11
N LEU A 32 10.45 -3.03 19.01
CA LEU A 32 10.46 -3.61 17.67
C LEU A 32 11.36 -2.82 16.71
N LEU A 33 12.36 -2.12 17.22
CA LEU A 33 13.21 -1.25 16.41
C LEU A 33 13.90 -2.01 15.25
N PRO A 34 14.49 -3.21 15.46
CA PRO A 34 15.09 -3.97 14.36
C PRO A 34 14.08 -4.39 13.28
N GLU A 35 12.88 -4.81 13.68
CA GLU A 35 11.78 -5.18 12.79
C GLU A 35 11.25 -3.97 12.03
N ALA A 36 11.15 -2.82 12.71
CA ALA A 36 10.71 -1.55 12.12
C ALA A 36 11.69 -1.05 11.05
N ASP A 37 13.01 -1.16 11.28
CA ASP A 37 14.04 -0.79 10.31
C ASP A 37 14.03 -1.70 9.07
N ARG A 38 13.86 -3.01 9.28
CA ARG A 38 13.69 -3.99 8.21
C ARG A 38 12.43 -3.72 7.39
N ALA A 39 11.30 -3.48 8.06
CA ALA A 39 10.05 -3.11 7.41
C ALA A 39 10.19 -1.79 6.63
N GLY A 40 10.90 -0.80 7.19
CA GLY A 40 11.21 0.46 6.54
C GLY A 40 11.98 0.28 5.23
N SER A 41 12.94 -0.65 5.22
CA SER A 41 13.73 -1.00 4.03
C SER A 41 12.85 -1.63 2.92
N VAL A 42 11.94 -2.53 3.29
CA VAL A 42 10.96 -3.11 2.35
C VAL A 42 10.03 -2.02 1.78
N LEU A 43 9.46 -1.19 2.66
CA LEU A 43 8.53 -0.12 2.30
C LEU A 43 9.17 0.93 1.37
N LYS A 44 10.46 1.23 1.55
CA LYS A 44 11.20 2.17 0.69
C LYS A 44 11.29 1.69 -0.78
N GLY A 45 11.29 0.38 -1.00
CA GLY A 45 11.33 -0.23 -2.32
C GLY A 45 9.97 -0.36 -3.01
N LEU A 46 8.88 0.08 -2.40
CA LEU A 46 7.53 -0.05 -2.95
C LEU A 46 7.16 1.12 -3.88
N PRO A 47 6.51 0.84 -5.02
CA PRO A 47 5.91 1.87 -5.87
C PRO A 47 4.63 2.41 -5.22
N ASP A 48 4.04 3.47 -5.80
CA ASP A 48 2.73 3.98 -5.38
C ASP A 48 1.60 3.00 -5.77
N LEU A 49 1.37 2.01 -4.91
CA LEU A 49 0.40 0.93 -5.14
C LEU A 49 -1.04 1.44 -5.28
N GLU A 50 -1.42 2.50 -4.57
CA GLU A 50 -2.77 3.09 -4.66
C GLU A 50 -3.05 3.62 -6.08
N ARG A 51 -2.07 4.32 -6.67
CA ARG A 51 -2.17 4.81 -8.06
C ARG A 51 -2.11 3.67 -9.07
N LEU A 52 -1.25 2.67 -8.84
CA LEU A 52 -1.15 1.51 -9.72
C LEU A 52 -2.46 0.70 -9.73
N LEU A 53 -3.09 0.48 -8.58
CA LEU A 53 -4.40 -0.16 -8.49
C LEU A 53 -5.45 0.59 -9.29
N THR A 54 -5.53 1.91 -9.12
CA THR A 54 -6.49 2.76 -9.86
C THR A 54 -6.26 2.65 -11.37
N ARG A 55 -5.00 2.63 -11.80
CA ARG A 55 -4.63 2.47 -13.21
C ARG A 55 -5.02 1.09 -13.74
N VAL A 56 -4.73 0.01 -12.99
CA VAL A 56 -5.11 -1.36 -13.36
C VAL A 56 -6.62 -1.49 -13.47
N HIS A 57 -7.37 -0.97 -12.50
CA HIS A 57 -8.83 -0.93 -12.55
C HIS A 57 -9.34 -0.20 -13.80
N SER A 58 -8.79 0.98 -14.10
CA SER A 58 -9.19 1.77 -15.27
C SER A 58 -8.91 1.04 -16.59
N MET A 59 -7.82 0.26 -16.67
CA MET A 59 -7.48 -0.55 -17.84
C MET A 59 -8.37 -1.78 -17.99
N GLY A 60 -8.86 -2.34 -16.89
CA GLY A 60 -9.77 -3.49 -16.86
C GLY A 60 -11.26 -3.13 -16.84
N SER A 61 -11.61 -1.84 -16.98
CA SER A 61 -13.01 -1.39 -16.90
C SER A 61 -13.80 -1.84 -18.13
N LYS A 62 -14.82 -2.68 -17.90
CA LYS A 62 -15.75 -3.14 -18.96
C LYS A 62 -16.43 -1.97 -19.66
N HIS A 63 -16.91 -1.00 -18.90
CA HIS A 63 -17.55 0.20 -19.45
C HIS A 63 -16.61 0.96 -20.41
N ARG A 64 -15.32 1.12 -20.04
CA ARG A 64 -14.33 1.78 -20.92
C ARG A 64 -14.02 0.96 -22.18
N ALA A 65 -14.18 -0.36 -22.12
CA ALA A 65 -13.97 -1.22 -23.27
C ALA A 65 -15.16 -1.23 -24.25
N THR A 66 -16.39 -1.02 -23.78
CA THR A 66 -17.61 -1.15 -24.60
C THR A 66 -18.23 0.18 -25.01
N GLU A 67 -18.27 1.17 -24.12
CA GLU A 67 -19.08 2.38 -24.31
C GLU A 67 -18.22 3.64 -24.52
N HIS A 68 -16.98 3.65 -24.03
CA HIS A 68 -16.13 4.83 -24.09
C HIS A 68 -15.53 5.05 -25.49
N PRO A 69 -15.46 6.29 -26.02
CA PRO A 69 -14.94 6.57 -27.37
C PRO A 69 -13.51 6.06 -27.63
N GLU A 70 -12.67 6.02 -26.60
CA GLU A 70 -11.29 5.49 -26.67
C GLU A 70 -11.23 4.02 -27.15
N SER A 71 -12.29 3.23 -26.95
CA SER A 71 -12.36 1.83 -27.43
C SER A 71 -12.35 1.71 -28.96
N ARG A 72 -12.77 2.76 -29.67
CA ARG A 72 -12.83 2.83 -31.13
C ARG A 72 -11.64 3.56 -31.74
N ALA A 73 -10.72 4.07 -30.90
CA ALA A 73 -9.59 4.84 -31.37
C ALA A 73 -8.57 3.94 -32.09
N VAL A 74 -8.10 4.39 -33.26
CA VAL A 74 -7.03 3.72 -34.00
C VAL A 74 -5.69 4.17 -33.43
N MET A 75 -5.05 3.30 -32.66
CA MET A 75 -3.75 3.56 -32.03
C MET A 75 -2.62 2.97 -32.88
N TYR A 76 -1.71 3.82 -33.37
CA TYR A 76 -0.57 3.38 -34.19
C TYR A 76 0.54 2.69 -33.38
N GLU A 77 0.67 2.97 -32.08
CA GLU A 77 1.72 2.42 -31.21
C GLU A 77 1.21 1.36 -30.21
N LEU A 78 0.22 0.55 -30.61
CA LEU A 78 -0.47 -0.37 -29.69
C LEU A 78 0.49 -1.30 -28.92
N ASP A 79 1.56 -1.75 -29.55
CA ASP A 79 2.58 -2.62 -28.92
C ASP A 79 3.28 -1.94 -27.73
N SER A 80 3.66 -0.66 -27.88
CA SER A 80 4.27 0.14 -26.80
C SER A 80 3.31 0.31 -25.62
N TYR A 81 2.04 0.59 -25.90
CA TYR A 81 1.00 0.68 -24.87
C TYR A 81 0.81 -0.64 -24.14
N ASN A 82 0.67 -1.75 -24.87
CA ASN A 82 0.44 -3.07 -24.27
C ASN A 82 1.61 -3.50 -23.36
N LYS A 83 2.86 -3.28 -23.80
CA LYS A 83 4.04 -3.51 -22.96
C LYS A 83 3.98 -2.70 -21.66
N THR A 84 3.56 -1.43 -21.75
CA THR A 84 3.39 -0.57 -20.57
C THR A 84 2.27 -1.04 -19.64
N LYS A 85 1.13 -1.49 -20.17
CA LYS A 85 0.03 -2.06 -19.38
C LYS A 85 0.47 -3.29 -18.60
N VAL A 86 1.13 -4.24 -19.28
CA VAL A 86 1.67 -5.46 -18.66
C VAL A 86 2.72 -5.12 -17.61
N LYS A 87 3.66 -4.21 -17.91
CA LYS A 87 4.67 -3.76 -16.95
C LYS A 87 4.04 -3.14 -15.70
N CYS A 88 3.01 -2.32 -15.87
CA CYS A 88 2.25 -1.72 -14.77
C CYS A 88 1.61 -2.80 -13.88
N PHE A 89 0.95 -3.79 -14.49
CA PHE A 89 0.31 -4.88 -13.77
C PHE A 89 1.34 -5.76 -13.02
N VAL A 90 2.43 -6.15 -13.66
CA VAL A 90 3.51 -6.92 -13.04
C VAL A 90 4.14 -6.15 -11.87
N THR A 91 4.35 -4.85 -12.02
CA THR A 91 4.88 -3.98 -10.95
C THR A 91 3.93 -3.94 -9.75
N CYS A 92 2.63 -3.86 -10.02
CA CYS A 92 1.59 -3.89 -9.01
C CYS A 92 1.60 -5.20 -8.22
N LEU A 93 1.60 -6.35 -8.91
CA LEU A 93 1.65 -7.67 -8.28
C LEU A 93 2.92 -7.88 -7.44
N ARG A 94 4.08 -7.51 -7.97
CA ARG A 94 5.36 -7.62 -7.24
C ARG A 94 5.37 -6.76 -5.98
N GLY A 95 4.78 -5.56 -6.04
CA GLY A 95 4.66 -4.70 -4.87
C GLY A 95 3.74 -5.27 -3.80
N PHE A 96 2.61 -5.88 -4.18
CA PHE A 96 1.74 -6.57 -3.22
C PHE A 96 2.40 -7.81 -2.61
N ARG A 97 3.15 -8.59 -3.41
CA ARG A 97 3.91 -9.73 -2.88
C ARG A 97 4.90 -9.31 -1.80
N ARG A 98 5.69 -8.26 -2.06
CA ARG A 98 6.60 -7.68 -1.05
C ARG A 98 5.87 -7.16 0.19
N LEU A 99 4.68 -6.59 0.01
CA LEU A 99 3.86 -6.13 1.13
C LEU A 99 3.34 -7.31 1.98
N ALA A 100 3.07 -8.46 1.36
CA ALA A 100 2.63 -9.67 2.05
C ALA A 100 3.72 -10.32 2.91
N GLU A 101 4.98 -9.98 2.69
CA GLU A 101 6.13 -10.40 3.51
C GLU A 101 6.28 -9.55 4.78
N LEU A 102 5.63 -8.37 4.86
CA LEU A 102 5.76 -7.49 6.04
C LEU A 102 5.32 -8.13 7.37
N PRO A 103 4.19 -8.85 7.47
CA PRO A 103 3.80 -9.50 8.70
C PRO A 103 4.86 -10.48 9.23
N GLU A 104 5.56 -11.18 8.33
CA GLU A 104 6.58 -12.18 8.67
C GLU A 104 7.77 -11.54 9.42
N ILE A 105 8.08 -10.27 9.12
CA ILE A 105 9.14 -9.51 9.81
C ILE A 105 8.78 -9.29 11.29
N PHE A 106 7.50 -9.18 11.62
CA PHE A 106 7.02 -8.92 12.97
C PHE A 106 6.54 -10.19 13.71
N GLU A 107 6.69 -11.38 13.12
CA GLU A 107 6.28 -12.65 13.77
C GLU A 107 7.14 -12.98 15.00
N SER A 108 8.42 -12.60 14.98
CA SER A 108 9.33 -12.81 16.13
C SER A 108 9.19 -11.76 17.23
N GLY A 109 8.53 -10.64 16.93
CA GLY A 109 8.42 -9.50 17.85
C GLY A 109 7.17 -9.55 18.71
N ASP A 110 7.30 -9.19 19.99
CA ASP A 110 6.15 -9.08 20.89
C ASP A 110 5.40 -7.75 20.67
N VAL A 111 4.49 -7.74 19.69
CA VAL A 111 3.62 -6.60 19.41
C VAL A 111 2.52 -6.51 20.47
N GLN A 112 2.41 -5.44 21.24
CA GLN A 112 1.41 -5.31 22.31
C GLN A 112 0.25 -4.37 21.96
N SER A 113 0.52 -3.35 21.17
CA SER A 113 -0.42 -2.33 20.77
C SER A 113 -1.55 -2.93 19.90
N PRO A 114 -2.82 -2.64 20.22
CA PRO A 114 -3.95 -3.21 19.50
C PRO A 114 -4.03 -2.70 18.05
N LEU A 115 -3.49 -1.50 17.79
CA LEU A 115 -3.46 -0.92 16.46
C LEU A 115 -2.52 -1.70 15.53
N LEU A 116 -1.29 -1.99 15.96
CA LEU A 116 -0.32 -2.73 15.14
C LEU A 116 -0.76 -4.17 14.93
N ARG A 117 -1.25 -4.85 15.98
CA ARG A 117 -1.80 -6.22 15.84
C ARG A 117 -2.88 -6.30 14.77
N ARG A 118 -3.77 -5.29 14.69
CA ARG A 118 -4.81 -5.25 13.66
C ARG A 118 -4.25 -5.03 12.25
N LEU A 119 -3.19 -4.23 12.10
CA LEU A 119 -2.58 -3.92 10.82
C LEU A 119 -1.69 -5.06 10.29
N LEU A 120 -1.02 -5.77 11.19
CA LEU A 120 -0.09 -6.86 10.89
C LEU A 120 -0.79 -8.24 10.83
N ARG A 121 -2.09 -8.32 11.13
CA ARG A 121 -2.82 -9.58 11.10
C ARG A 121 -2.87 -10.16 9.67
N ARG A 122 -2.21 -11.31 9.48
CA ARG A 122 -2.36 -12.14 8.27
C ARG A 122 -3.85 -12.56 8.16
N ARG A 123 -4.48 -12.30 7.00
CA ARG A 123 -5.81 -12.82 6.69
C ARG A 123 -5.68 -14.10 5.89
#